data_AF-A0A934LMU4-F1
#
_entry.id   AF-A0A934LMU4-F1
#
_cell.length_a   1.000
_cell.length_b   1.000
_cell.length_c   1.000
_cell.angle_alpha   90.00
_cell.angle_beta   90.00
_cell.angle_gamma   90.00
#
_symmetry.space_group_name_H-M   'P 1'
#
loop_
_entity.id
_entity.type
_entity.pdbx_description
1 polymer ?
#
loop_
_entity_poly.entity_id
_entity_poly.type
_entity_poly.pdbx_seq_one_letter_code
_entity_poly.pdbx_strand_id
1 'polypeptide(L)'
;MDQPTRRYLREFIYSMIAYIITLALSLIGLGFFADYQLNAAQVIVSLAPVVPIVFMILSFLKYLNSIDELQQKIQLLAIGFAAGVTSLLTFSYGFLENVGFPPISLLWVFPVMILLWGLGLAFISRRYQ
;
A
#
# COMPACT_ATOMS: atom_id res chain seq x y z
N MET A 1 5.97 23.19 4.65
CA MET A 1 5.21 21.97 5.00
C MET A 1 4.33 22.28 6.17
N ASP A 2 3.02 22.24 5.94
CA ASP A 2 2.02 22.56 6.95
C ASP A 2 2.01 21.49 8.05
N GLN A 3 1.56 21.89 9.25
CA GLN A 3 1.43 21.00 10.42
C GLN A 3 0.76 19.65 10.10
N PRO A 4 -0.35 19.57 9.35
CA PRO A 4 -0.96 18.28 8.99
C PRO A 4 -0.04 17.36 8.18
N THR A 5 0.75 17.92 7.26
CA THR A 5 1.69 17.14 6.42
C THR A 5 2.81 16.54 7.27
N ARG A 6 3.38 17.30 8.21
CA ARG A 6 4.44 16.80 9.11
C ARG A 6 3.93 15.68 10.01
N ARG A 7 2.71 15.83 10.55
CA ARG A 7 2.07 14.81 11.37
C ARG A 7 1.84 13.54 10.57
N TYR A 8 1.29 13.66 9.36
CA TYR A 8 1.09 12.53 8.45
C TYR A 8 2.39 11.79 8.15
N LEU A 9 3.45 12.50 7.75
CA LEU A 9 4.73 11.87 7.44
C LEU A 9 5.31 11.11 8.62
N ARG A 10 5.18 11.66 9.83
CA ARG A 10 5.63 10.97 11.04
C ARG A 10 4.82 9.70 11.31
N GLU A 11 3.50 9.78 11.23
CA GLU A 11 2.61 8.62 11.39
C GLU A 11 2.88 7.56 10.30
N PHE A 12 3.09 7.98 9.05
CA PHE A 12 3.48 7.12 7.94
C PHE A 12 4.81 6.41 8.19
N ILE A 13 5.86 7.14 8.59
CA ILE A 13 7.18 6.56 8.89
C ILE A 13 7.07 5.54 10.02
N TYR A 14 6.35 5.86 11.10
CA TYR A 14 6.15 4.91 12.20
C TYR A 14 5.37 3.67 11.77
N SER A 15 4.31 3.82 10.97
CA SER A 15 3.59 2.68 10.40
C SER A 15 4.46 1.83 9.48
N MET A 16 5.37 2.45 8.72
CA MET A 16 6.24 1.71 7.82
C MET A 16 7.37 0.96 8.53
N ILE A 17 7.95 1.57 9.56
CA ILE A 17 8.89 0.88 10.44
C ILE A 17 8.19 -0.30 11.13
N ALA A 18 6.99 -0.09 11.67
CA ALA A 18 6.20 -1.15 12.29
C ALA A 18 5.87 -2.27 11.28
N TYR A 19 5.45 -1.93 10.06
CA TYR A 19 5.22 -2.89 8.98
C TYR A 19 6.46 -3.75 8.71
N ILE A 20 7.63 -3.14 8.51
CA ILE A 20 8.88 -3.86 8.22
C ILE A 20 9.23 -4.81 9.36
N ILE A 21 9.13 -4.35 10.62
CA ILE A 21 9.40 -5.16 11.80
C ILE A 21 8.42 -6.33 11.88
N THR A 22 7.12 -6.07 11.76
CA THR A 22 6.09 -7.11 11.85
C THR A 22 6.20 -8.11 10.70
N LEU A 23 6.55 -7.67 9.49
CA LEU A 23 6.79 -8.54 8.35
C LEU A 23 8.01 -9.44 8.59
N ALA A 24 9.13 -8.89 9.04
CA ALA A 24 10.32 -9.66 9.36
C ALA A 24 10.04 -10.72 10.44
N LEU A 25 9.36 -10.33 11.53
CA LEU A 25 8.96 -11.25 12.60
C LEU A 25 7.97 -12.31 12.11
N SER A 26 7.06 -11.95 11.22
CA SER A 26 6.10 -12.87 10.61
C SER A 26 6.81 -13.95 9.78
N LEU A 27 7.72 -13.54 8.89
CA LEU A 27 8.48 -14.46 8.05
C LEU A 27 9.41 -15.37 8.87
N ILE A 28 10.11 -14.82 9.86
CA ILE A 28 10.95 -15.59 10.79
C ILE A 28 10.08 -16.58 11.58
N GLY A 29 8.96 -16.13 12.13
CA GLY A 29 8.03 -16.94 12.91
C GLY A 29 7.47 -18.11 12.10
N LEU A 30 7.02 -17.87 10.87
CA LEU A 30 6.52 -18.92 9.98
C LEU A 30 7.59 -19.97 9.65
N GLY A 31 8.87 -19.60 9.57
CA GLY A 31 9.98 -20.54 9.39
C GLY A 31 10.12 -21.58 10.51
N PHE A 32 9.68 -21.25 11.74
CA PHE A 32 9.68 -22.19 12.88
C PHE A 32 8.48 -23.15 12.89
N PHE A 33 7.43 -22.87 12.11
CA PHE A 33 6.22 -23.70 12.05
C PHE A 33 6.17 -24.62 10.81
N ALA A 34 7.29 -24.81 10.12
CA ALA A 34 7.36 -25.47 8.80
C ALA A 34 6.80 -26.91 8.75
N ASP A 35 6.75 -27.61 9.89
CA ASP A 35 6.30 -29.01 9.97
C ASP A 35 4.84 -29.20 10.43
N TYR A 36 4.09 -28.14 10.73
CA TYR A 36 2.72 -28.25 11.26
C TYR A 36 1.64 -27.94 10.22
N GLN A 37 0.56 -28.74 10.23
CA GLN A 37 -0.69 -28.48 9.51
C GLN A 37 -1.21 -27.04 9.75
N LEU A 38 -1.98 -26.50 8.81
CA LEU A 38 -2.57 -25.16 8.87
C LEU A 38 -3.21 -24.88 10.24
N ASN A 39 -2.52 -24.09 11.07
CA ASN A 39 -2.94 -23.74 12.41
C ASN A 39 -3.37 -22.27 12.47
N ALA A 40 -4.38 -21.94 13.28
CA ALA A 40 -4.87 -20.56 13.44
C ALA A 40 -3.75 -19.55 13.79
N ALA A 41 -2.71 -19.99 14.49
CA ALA A 41 -1.53 -19.18 14.82
C ALA A 41 -0.76 -18.74 13.56
N GLN A 42 -0.55 -19.62 12.57
CA GLN A 42 0.13 -19.29 11.31
C GLN A 42 -0.66 -18.22 10.54
N VAL A 43 -2.00 -18.33 10.52
CA VAL A 43 -2.87 -17.34 9.88
C VAL A 43 -2.71 -15.97 10.56
N ILE A 44 -2.79 -15.91 11.89
CA ILE A 44 -2.63 -14.66 12.65
C ILE A 44 -1.24 -14.04 12.39
N VAL A 45 -0.18 -14.85 12.43
CA VAL A 45 1.19 -14.38 12.19
C VAL A 45 1.35 -13.86 10.76
N SER A 46 0.78 -14.54 9.77
CA SER A 46 0.83 -14.12 8.35
C SER A 46 0.10 -12.80 8.10
N LEU A 47 -0.98 -12.51 8.85
CA LEU A 47 -1.77 -11.29 8.72
C LEU A 47 -1.29 -10.15 9.63
N ALA A 48 -0.42 -10.41 10.60
CA ALA A 48 0.10 -9.39 11.51
C ALA A 48 0.62 -8.13 10.81
N PRO A 49 1.35 -8.20 9.66
CA PRO A 49 1.84 -7.01 8.96
C PRO A 49 0.73 -6.11 8.39
N VAL A 50 -0.51 -6.60 8.29
CA VAL A 50 -1.65 -5.80 7.83
C VAL A 50 -2.02 -4.73 8.87
N VAL A 51 -1.82 -4.99 10.15
CA VAL A 51 -2.22 -4.07 11.24
C VAL A 51 -1.53 -2.71 11.12
N PRO A 52 -0.19 -2.60 10.97
CA PRO A 52 0.47 -1.33 10.69
C PRO A 52 -0.05 -0.59 9.45
N ILE A 53 -0.40 -1.33 8.39
CA ILE A 53 -0.94 -0.76 7.14
C ILE A 53 -2.33 -0.16 7.37
N VAL A 54 -3.19 -0.79 8.18
CA VAL A 54 -4.49 -0.21 8.56
C VAL A 54 -4.30 1.14 9.26
N PHE A 55 -3.37 1.23 10.21
CA PHE A 55 -3.05 2.51 10.86
C PHE A 55 -2.55 3.56 9.86
N MET A 56 -1.70 3.18 8.92
CA MET A 56 -1.24 4.07 7.86
C MET A 56 -2.41 4.61 7.02
N ILE A 57 -3.36 3.77 6.65
CA ILE A 57 -4.56 4.17 5.90
C ILE A 57 -5.40 5.16 6.72
N LEU A 58 -5.64 4.89 8.01
CA LEU A 58 -6.39 5.79 8.87
C LEU A 58 -5.71 7.17 9.00
N SER A 59 -4.38 7.19 9.13
CA SER A 59 -3.59 8.42 9.13
C SER A 59 -3.66 9.16 7.80
N PHE A 60 -3.65 8.44 6.68
CA PHE A 60 -3.82 9.02 5.35
C PHE A 60 -5.22 9.64 5.15
N LEU A 61 -6.28 8.98 5.61
CA LEU A 61 -7.63 9.54 5.56
C LEU A 61 -7.75 10.81 6.41
N LYS A 62 -7.15 10.83 7.60
CA LYS A 62 -7.07 12.04 8.43
C LYS A 62 -6.32 13.17 7.73
N TYR A 63 -5.22 12.83 7.04
CA TYR A 63 -4.47 13.79 6.23
C TYR A 63 -5.32 14.38 5.10
N LEU A 64 -6.01 13.55 4.31
CA LEU A 64 -6.88 13.99 3.23
C LEU A 64 -8.02 14.91 3.68
N ASN A 65 -8.52 14.74 4.91
CA ASN A 65 -9.55 15.61 5.50
C ASN A 65 -8.99 16.91 6.10
N SER A 66 -7.66 17.04 6.20
CA SER A 66 -6.98 18.18 6.82
C SER A 66 -6.33 19.15 5.83
N ILE A 67 -6.26 18.76 4.56
CA ILE A 67 -5.70 19.57 3.48
C ILE A 67 -6.79 20.40 2.79
N ASP A 68 -6.40 21.41 2.03
CA ASP A 68 -7.33 22.23 1.26
C ASP A 68 -7.99 21.45 0.10
N GLU A 69 -9.07 22.01 -0.46
CA GLU A 69 -9.87 21.39 -1.51
C GLU A 69 -9.08 21.14 -2.80
N LEU A 70 -8.13 22.02 -3.15
CA LEU A 70 -7.30 21.87 -4.34
C LEU A 70 -6.36 20.68 -4.18
N GLN A 71 -5.69 20.56 -3.04
CA GLN A 71 -4.84 19.42 -2.71
C GLN A 71 -5.65 18.13 -2.62
N GLN A 72 -6.85 18.15 -2.03
CA GLN A 72 -7.73 16.99 -1.99
C GLN A 72 -8.14 16.53 -3.40
N LYS A 73 -8.43 17.47 -4.31
CA LYS A 73 -8.70 17.19 -5.72
C LYS A 73 -7.50 16.57 -6.43
N ILE A 74 -6.29 17.10 -6.20
CA ILE A 74 -5.04 16.55 -6.76
C ILE A 74 -4.83 15.11 -6.27
N GLN A 75 -5.02 14.87 -4.97
CA GLN A 75 -4.94 13.55 -4.37
C GLN A 75 -5.95 12.58 -4.98
N LEU A 76 -7.21 12.99 -5.12
CA LEU A 76 -8.27 12.17 -5.71
C LEU A 76 -7.94 11.78 -7.15
N LEU A 77 -7.49 12.72 -7.97
CA LEU A 77 -7.10 12.46 -9.36
C LEU A 77 -5.90 11.50 -9.41
N ALA A 78 -4.92 11.66 -8.53
CA ALA A 78 -3.76 10.78 -8.47
C ALA A 78 -4.13 9.37 -8.02
N ILE A 79 -5.03 9.23 -7.04
CA ILE A 79 -5.56 7.94 -6.58
C ILE A 79 -6.35 7.27 -7.71
N GLY A 80 -7.22 8.02 -8.40
CA GLY A 80 -8.00 7.51 -9.53
C GLY A 80 -7.10 7.03 -10.69
N PHE A 81 -6.06 7.81 -11.02
CA PHE A 81 -5.04 7.40 -11.99
C PHE A 81 -4.33 6.11 -11.55
N ALA A 82 -3.84 6.07 -10.31
CA ALA A 82 -3.14 4.92 -9.77
C ALA A 82 -4.00 3.66 -9.76
N ALA A 83 -5.25 3.77 -9.30
CA ALA A 83 -6.20 2.68 -9.30
C ALA A 83 -6.49 2.18 -10.72
N GLY A 84 -6.86 3.08 -11.64
CA GLY A 84 -7.17 2.71 -13.02
C GLY A 84 -6.01 2.03 -13.75
N VAL A 85 -4.80 2.57 -13.63
CA VAL A 85 -3.61 2.00 -14.27
C VAL A 85 -3.21 0.68 -13.60
N THR A 86 -3.25 0.59 -12.26
CA THR A 86 -2.95 -0.67 -11.56
C THR A 86 -3.93 -1.75 -11.96
N SER A 87 -5.23 -1.46 -11.99
CA SER A 87 -6.26 -2.40 -12.43
C SER A 87 -6.05 -2.86 -13.86
N LEU A 88 -5.70 -1.95 -14.78
CA LEU A 88 -5.43 -2.32 -16.16
C LEU A 88 -4.20 -3.24 -16.26
N LEU A 89 -3.12 -2.93 -15.53
CA LEU A 89 -1.90 -3.75 -15.52
C LEU A 89 -2.14 -5.14 -14.93
N THR A 90 -2.78 -5.23 -13.76
CA THR A 90 -3.01 -6.52 -13.10
C THR A 90 -4.01 -7.38 -13.86
N PHE A 91 -5.06 -6.76 -14.42
CA PHE A 91 -6.03 -7.44 -15.27
C PHE A 91 -5.38 -7.96 -16.55
N SER A 92 -4.56 -7.14 -17.22
CA SER A 92 -3.81 -7.57 -18.42
C SER A 92 -2.85 -8.70 -18.10
N TYR A 93 -2.14 -8.64 -16.96
CA TYR A 93 -1.24 -9.70 -16.54
C TYR A 93 -1.99 -11.01 -16.25
N GLY A 94 -3.17 -10.93 -15.61
CA GLY A 94 -4.03 -12.09 -15.41
C GLY A 94 -4.42 -12.79 -16.71
N PHE A 95 -4.56 -12.06 -17.83
CA PHE A 95 -4.74 -12.71 -19.14
C PHE A 95 -3.47 -13.41 -19.64
N LEU A 96 -2.29 -12.84 -19.40
CA LEU A 96 -1.02 -13.45 -19.78
C LEU A 96 -0.79 -14.78 -19.04
N GLU A 97 -1.30 -14.93 -17.83
CA GLU A 97 -1.26 -16.21 -17.11
C GLU A 97 -1.99 -17.33 -17.87
N ASN A 98 -3.06 -17.03 -18.64
CA ASN A 98 -3.76 -18.03 -19.45
C ASN A 98 -2.92 -18.60 -20.61
N VAL A 99 -1.86 -17.89 -21.02
CA VAL A 99 -0.93 -18.34 -22.06
C VAL A 99 0.40 -18.84 -21.49
N GLY A 100 0.46 -19.06 -20.18
CA GLY A 100 1.59 -19.70 -19.50
C GLY A 100 2.61 -18.76 -18.84
N PHE A 101 2.28 -17.47 -18.67
CA PHE A 101 3.13 -16.59 -17.85
C PHE A 101 3.13 -17.02 -16.38
N PRO A 102 4.23 -16.82 -15.64
CA PRO A 102 4.32 -17.21 -14.25
C PRO A 102 3.37 -16.38 -13.37
N PRO A 103 2.76 -16.97 -12.32
CA PRO A 103 1.85 -16.25 -11.45
C PRO A 103 2.58 -15.18 -10.65
N ILE A 104 2.01 -13.98 -10.56
CA ILE A 104 2.54 -12.89 -9.73
C ILE A 104 1.79 -12.83 -8.40
N SER A 105 2.53 -12.67 -7.30
CA SER A 105 1.94 -12.49 -5.97
C SER A 105 1.08 -11.21 -5.92
N LEU A 106 -0.14 -11.34 -5.40
CA LEU A 106 -1.05 -10.22 -5.15
C LEU A 106 -0.45 -9.14 -4.23
N LEU A 107 0.61 -9.46 -3.47
CA LEU A 107 1.36 -8.51 -2.67
C LEU A 107 1.96 -7.37 -3.52
N TRP A 108 2.21 -7.58 -4.82
CA TRP A 108 2.75 -6.56 -5.72
C TRP A 108 1.73 -5.50 -6.14
N VAL A 109 0.44 -5.78 -6.03
CA VAL A 109 -0.63 -4.85 -6.44
C VAL A 109 -0.53 -3.54 -5.66
N PHE A 110 -0.34 -3.63 -4.33
CA PHE A 110 -0.31 -2.46 -3.47
C PHE A 110 0.94 -1.57 -3.68
N PRO A 111 2.18 -2.11 -3.75
CA PRO A 111 3.37 -1.34 -4.14
C PRO A 111 3.24 -0.65 -5.50
N VAL A 112 2.71 -1.34 -6.52
CA VAL A 112 2.50 -0.75 -7.86
C VAL A 112 1.52 0.43 -7.76
N MET A 113 0.43 0.28 -7.00
CA MET A 113 -0.53 1.36 -6.79
C MET A 113 0.09 2.56 -6.07
N ILE A 114 0.91 2.34 -5.03
CA ILE A 114 1.62 3.43 -4.32
C ILE A 114 2.58 4.16 -5.27
N LEU A 115 3.35 3.42 -6.07
CA LEU A 115 4.28 4.01 -7.05
C LEU A 115 3.53 4.87 -8.07
N LEU A 116 2.45 4.33 -8.64
CA LEU A 116 1.63 5.06 -9.62
C LEU A 116 0.92 6.26 -8.99
N TRP A 117 0.52 6.19 -7.72
CA TRP A 117 -0.04 7.32 -7.00
C TRP A 117 0.99 8.44 -6.82
N GLY A 118 2.23 8.10 -6.43
CA GLY A 118 3.33 9.08 -6.34
C GLY A 118 3.65 9.75 -7.68
N LEU A 119 3.68 8.97 -8.77
CA LEU A 119 3.86 9.49 -10.13
C LEU A 119 2.67 10.37 -10.57
N GLY A 120 1.45 9.93 -10.29
CA GLY A 120 0.23 10.68 -10.55
C GLY A 120 0.22 12.01 -9.82
N LEU A 121 0.62 12.02 -8.53
CA LEU A 121 0.75 13.25 -7.75
C LEU A 121 1.74 14.22 -8.36
N ALA A 122 2.94 13.75 -8.72
CA ALA A 122 3.96 14.60 -9.35
C ALA A 122 3.50 15.18 -10.71
N PHE A 123 2.79 14.39 -11.51
CA PHE A 123 2.28 14.83 -12.80
C PHE A 123 1.10 15.81 -12.66
N ILE A 124 0.13 15.51 -11.81
CA ILE A 124 -1.09 16.31 -11.66
C ILE A 124 -0.79 17.62 -10.92
N SER A 125 0.05 17.59 -9.89
CA SER A 125 0.44 18.81 -9.15
C SER A 125 1.12 19.85 -10.06
N ARG A 126 1.95 19.43 -11.00
CA ARG A 126 2.60 20.32 -12.00
C ARG A 126 1.61 21.08 -12.88
N ARG A 127 0.37 20.61 -13.02
CA ARG A 127 -0.68 21.29 -13.80
C ARG A 127 -1.33 22.46 -13.03
N TYR A 128 -1.18 22.46 -11.71
CA TYR A 128 -1.77 23.45 -10.81
C TYR A 128 -0.72 24.39 -10.18
N GLN A 129 0.54 24.26 -10.58
CA GLN A 129 1.62 25.22 -10.32
C GLN A 129 1.67 26.26 -11.42
#